data_AF-A0A163VPE6-F1
#
_entry.id   AF-A0A163VPE6-F1
#
_cell.length_a   1.000
_cell.length_b   1.000
_cell.length_c   1.000
_cell.angle_alpha   90.00
_cell.angle_beta   90.00
_cell.angle_gamma   90.00
#
_symmetry.space_group_name_H-M   'P 1'
#
loop_
_entity.id
_entity.type
_entity.pdbx_description
1 polymer ?
#
loop_
_entity_poly.entity_id
_entity_poly.type
_entity_poly.pdbx_seq_one_letter_code
_entity_poly.pdbx_strand_id
1 'polypeptide(L)'
;MTEFGATNNLQNITEVIQQADLPNMGWLEWAYTGNDPTSTAPNAQALVYNPALPPTGDNVNAAKLAALAEPYPQVVAGTPKFWAFRRGKFQLSYVTERADHHGSFIPGEQTIISAPPIEYPNGYQVSVKGGQVTSAPGAALLPVVADPGANTVEVVVAP
;
A
#
# COMPACT_ATOMS: atom_id res chain seq x y z
N MET A 1 -4.15 -11.57 6.59
CA MET A 1 -5.49 -12.05 6.21
C MET A 1 -5.42 -12.73 4.85
N THR A 2 -5.86 -13.97 4.73
CA THR A 2 -5.64 -14.76 3.51
C THR A 2 -6.67 -14.51 2.40
N GLU A 3 -7.83 -13.92 2.72
CA GLU A 3 -8.88 -13.60 1.74
C GLU A 3 -9.86 -12.55 2.29
N PHE A 4 -10.39 -11.70 1.39
CA PHE A 4 -11.54 -10.81 1.58
C PHE A 4 -11.96 -10.24 0.21
N GLY A 5 -13.07 -9.50 0.11
CA GLY A 5 -13.31 -8.63 -1.06
C GLY A 5 -14.08 -9.23 -2.23
N ALA A 6 -14.72 -10.40 -2.06
CA ALA A 6 -15.58 -11.07 -3.04
C ALA A 6 -16.91 -10.31 -3.29
N THR A 7 -16.80 -9.05 -3.70
CA THR A 7 -17.88 -8.06 -3.83
C THR A 7 -17.41 -6.88 -4.69
N ASN A 8 -18.37 -6.09 -5.17
CA ASN A 8 -18.12 -4.76 -5.75
C ASN A 8 -18.43 -3.61 -4.77
N ASN A 9 -18.78 -3.93 -3.52
CA ASN A 9 -19.00 -2.92 -2.50
C ASN A 9 -17.65 -2.34 -2.04
N LEU A 10 -17.27 -1.21 -2.64
CA LEU A 10 -16.00 -0.53 -2.35
C LEU A 10 -15.89 -0.05 -0.89
N GLN A 11 -17.01 0.33 -0.27
CA GLN A 11 -17.01 0.71 1.14
C GLN A 11 -16.61 -0.48 2.02
N ASN A 12 -17.18 -1.66 1.76
CA ASN A 12 -16.82 -2.86 2.52
C ASN A 12 -15.34 -3.26 2.31
N ILE A 13 -14.84 -3.18 1.06
CA ILE A 13 -13.43 -3.45 0.75
C ILE A 13 -12.52 -2.51 1.53
N THR A 14 -12.76 -1.19 1.42
CA THR A 14 -11.94 -0.20 2.12
C THR A 14 -12.02 -0.39 3.63
N GLU A 15 -13.20 -0.51 4.23
CA GLU A 15 -13.33 -0.75 5.68
C GLU A 15 -12.51 -1.96 6.17
N VAL A 16 -12.46 -3.07 5.42
CA VAL A 16 -11.64 -4.23 5.78
C VAL A 16 -10.14 -3.93 5.69
N ILE A 17 -9.67 -3.27 4.63
CA ILE A 17 -8.27 -2.83 4.50
C ILE A 17 -7.89 -1.94 5.68
N GLN A 18 -8.77 -1.01 6.04
CA GLN A 18 -8.56 -0.09 7.15
C GLN A 18 -8.44 -0.80 8.50
N GLN A 19 -9.14 -1.92 8.70
CA GLN A 19 -8.97 -2.76 9.89
C GLN A 19 -7.67 -3.57 9.85
N ALA A 20 -7.20 -3.97 8.66
CA ALA A 20 -5.93 -4.68 8.50
C ALA A 20 -4.70 -3.78 8.74
N ASP A 21 -4.81 -2.47 8.47
CA ASP A 21 -3.78 -1.47 8.81
C ASP A 21 -3.48 -1.44 10.32
N LEU A 22 -4.50 -1.57 11.18
CA LEU A 22 -4.35 -1.42 12.64
C LEU A 22 -3.31 -2.38 13.26
N PRO A 23 -3.33 -3.69 12.95
CA PRO A 23 -2.31 -4.63 13.40
C PRO A 23 -1.12 -4.76 12.44
N ASN A 24 -0.93 -3.84 11.49
CA ASN A 24 0.12 -3.94 10.47
C ASN A 24 0.04 -5.25 9.64
N MET A 25 -1.17 -5.70 9.32
CA MET A 25 -1.41 -7.03 8.73
C MET A 25 -1.53 -6.96 7.21
N GLY A 26 -0.72 -7.76 6.51
CA GLY A 26 -0.88 -7.97 5.07
C GLY A 26 -2.15 -8.74 4.72
N TRP A 27 -2.62 -8.59 3.47
CA TRP A 27 -3.86 -9.21 2.99
C TRP A 27 -3.75 -9.67 1.53
N LEU A 28 -4.69 -10.54 1.13
CA LEU A 28 -4.88 -10.99 -0.25
C LEU A 28 -6.36 -10.77 -0.60
N GLU A 29 -6.64 -10.05 -1.68
CA GLU A 29 -8.02 -9.86 -2.17
C GLU A 29 -8.48 -11.07 -2.98
N TRP A 30 -9.75 -11.43 -2.78
CA TRP A 30 -10.49 -12.41 -3.56
C TRP A 30 -11.51 -11.65 -4.44
N ALA A 31 -11.33 -11.58 -5.75
CA ALA A 31 -10.33 -12.29 -6.52
C ALA A 31 -9.82 -11.53 -7.74
N TYR A 32 -8.62 -11.94 -8.17
CA TYR A 32 -8.02 -11.49 -9.40
C TYR A 32 -8.95 -11.67 -10.62
N THR A 33 -9.73 -12.76 -10.69
CA THR A 33 -10.68 -13.03 -11.79
C THR A 33 -12.05 -13.51 -11.30
N GLY A 34 -13.05 -13.45 -12.18
CA GLY A 34 -14.40 -13.95 -11.95
C GLY A 34 -14.65 -15.36 -12.52
N ASN A 35 -15.92 -15.64 -12.83
CA ASN A 35 -16.45 -16.93 -13.29
C ASN A 35 -16.26 -18.10 -12.31
N ASP A 36 -16.26 -17.83 -11.00
CA ASP A 36 -16.21 -18.86 -9.98
C ASP A 36 -17.61 -19.45 -9.72
N PRO A 37 -17.88 -20.72 -10.09
CA PRO A 37 -19.18 -21.34 -9.91
C PRO A 37 -19.53 -21.63 -8.44
N THR A 38 -18.55 -21.51 -7.53
CA THR A 38 -18.72 -21.77 -6.09
C THR A 38 -18.90 -20.50 -5.26
N SER A 39 -18.73 -19.33 -5.87
CA SER A 39 -18.89 -18.03 -5.21
C SER A 39 -20.34 -17.56 -5.22
N THR A 40 -20.74 -16.84 -4.16
CA THR A 40 -22.02 -16.09 -4.13
C THR A 40 -21.96 -14.81 -4.98
N ALA A 41 -20.75 -14.41 -5.43
CA ALA A 41 -20.48 -13.27 -6.28
C ALA A 41 -19.55 -13.63 -7.46
N PRO A 42 -19.94 -14.59 -8.35
CA PRO A 42 -19.03 -15.19 -9.34
C PRO A 42 -18.23 -14.20 -10.19
N ASN A 43 -18.85 -13.08 -10.56
CA ASN A 43 -18.21 -12.05 -11.38
C ASN A 43 -17.97 -10.73 -10.63
N ALA A 44 -18.74 -10.44 -9.58
CA ALA A 44 -18.56 -9.20 -8.81
C ALA A 44 -17.29 -9.21 -7.95
N GLN A 45 -16.71 -10.39 -7.70
CA GLN A 45 -15.40 -10.51 -7.06
C GLN A 45 -14.22 -10.13 -7.97
N ALA A 46 -14.40 -10.12 -9.30
CA ALA A 46 -13.30 -9.97 -10.24
C ALA A 46 -12.65 -8.57 -10.22
N LEU A 47 -11.32 -8.54 -10.13
CA LEU A 47 -10.52 -7.37 -10.49
C LEU A 47 -10.27 -7.30 -12.01
N VAL A 48 -9.94 -8.43 -12.63
CA VAL A 48 -9.76 -8.61 -14.07
C VAL A 48 -10.88 -9.49 -14.61
N TYR A 49 -11.65 -9.00 -15.59
CA TYR A 49 -12.86 -9.70 -16.05
C TYR A 49 -12.55 -10.91 -16.92
N ASN A 50 -11.54 -10.81 -17.79
CA ASN A 50 -11.06 -11.91 -18.62
C ASN A 50 -9.53 -12.05 -18.50
N PRO A 51 -9.03 -13.08 -17.80
CA PRO A 51 -7.60 -13.27 -17.59
C PRO A 51 -6.84 -13.74 -18.85
N ALA A 52 -7.54 -14.07 -19.94
CA ALA A 52 -6.92 -14.38 -21.23
C ALA A 52 -6.60 -13.12 -22.07
N LEU A 53 -7.04 -11.94 -21.64
CA LEU A 53 -6.75 -10.65 -22.27
C LEU A 53 -5.82 -9.82 -21.38
N PRO A 54 -5.07 -8.85 -21.94
CA PRO A 54 -4.28 -7.92 -21.12
C PRO A 54 -5.14 -7.24 -20.03
N PRO A 55 -4.63 -7.08 -18.80
CA PRO A 55 -5.35 -6.43 -17.71
C PRO A 55 -5.30 -4.90 -17.87
N THR A 56 -5.94 -4.39 -18.91
CA THR A 56 -5.95 -2.97 -19.28
C THR A 56 -7.34 -2.53 -19.72
N GLY A 57 -7.62 -1.23 -19.58
CA GLY A 57 -8.87 -0.63 -20.05
C GLY A 57 -10.10 -1.31 -19.45
N ASP A 58 -11.11 -1.55 -20.28
CA ASP A 58 -12.40 -2.12 -19.87
C ASP A 58 -12.31 -3.56 -19.33
N ASN A 59 -11.17 -4.23 -19.45
CA ASN A 59 -10.94 -5.55 -18.88
C ASN A 59 -10.63 -5.51 -17.37
N VAL A 60 -10.49 -4.32 -16.78
CA VAL A 60 -10.17 -4.12 -15.36
C VAL A 60 -11.29 -3.34 -14.68
N ASN A 61 -11.66 -3.80 -13.48
CA ASN A 61 -12.52 -3.04 -12.60
C ASN A 61 -11.75 -1.85 -12.00
N ALA A 62 -11.71 -0.72 -12.72
CA ALA A 62 -10.89 0.43 -12.35
C ALA A 62 -11.22 1.02 -10.96
N ALA A 63 -12.51 1.02 -10.59
CA ALA A 63 -12.94 1.53 -9.29
C ALA A 63 -12.49 0.62 -8.13
N LYS A 64 -12.56 -0.70 -8.31
CA LYS A 64 -12.01 -1.66 -7.36
C LYS A 64 -10.47 -1.57 -7.32
N LEU A 65 -9.82 -1.42 -8.47
CA LEU A 65 -8.37 -1.25 -8.53
C LEU A 65 -7.91 -0.05 -7.71
N ALA A 66 -8.57 1.10 -7.83
CA ALA A 66 -8.27 2.28 -7.01
C ALA A 66 -8.43 1.97 -5.50
N ALA A 67 -9.52 1.33 -5.10
CA ALA A 67 -9.72 0.94 -3.70
C ALA A 67 -8.66 -0.04 -3.15
N LEU A 68 -8.06 -0.89 -3.99
CA LEU A 68 -7.05 -1.87 -3.58
C LEU A 68 -5.62 -1.35 -3.70
N ALA A 69 -5.36 -0.41 -4.61
CA ALA A 69 -4.04 0.13 -4.90
C ALA A 69 -3.64 1.24 -3.92
N GLU A 70 -3.97 1.09 -2.64
CA GLU A 70 -3.56 2.05 -1.60
C GLU A 70 -2.03 2.09 -1.49
N PRO A 71 -1.42 3.27 -1.23
CA PRO A 71 -0.02 3.36 -0.85
C PRO A 71 0.24 2.60 0.45
N TYR A 72 1.37 1.89 0.53
CA TYR A 72 1.72 1.08 1.70
C TYR A 72 3.24 0.87 1.81
N PRO A 73 3.77 0.59 3.02
CA PRO A 73 5.17 0.22 3.17
C PRO A 73 5.38 -1.23 2.69
N GLN A 74 6.15 -1.42 1.61
CA GLN A 74 6.53 -2.74 1.12
C GLN A 74 7.62 -3.37 1.98
N VAL A 75 8.59 -2.56 2.39
CA VAL A 75 9.72 -2.94 3.25
C VAL A 75 10.02 -1.76 4.16
N VAL A 76 10.33 -2.01 5.44
CA VAL A 76 10.70 -0.98 6.40
C VAL A 76 12.05 -1.30 7.02
N ALA A 77 13.00 -0.37 6.90
CA ALA A 77 14.32 -0.45 7.54
C ALA A 77 14.23 -0.07 9.02
N GLY A 78 13.44 -0.82 9.78
CA GLY A 78 13.15 -0.59 11.19
C GLY A 78 11.92 -1.37 11.65
N THR A 79 11.22 -0.86 12.65
CA THR A 79 9.97 -1.45 13.15
C THR A 79 8.80 -0.51 12.88
N PRO A 80 7.85 -0.88 12.00
CA PRO A 80 6.64 -0.11 11.77
C PRO A 80 5.86 0.09 13.07
N LYS A 81 5.42 1.32 13.33
CA LYS A 81 4.56 1.66 14.48
C LYS A 81 3.16 2.02 14.04
N PHE A 82 3.02 2.61 12.86
CA PHE A 82 1.74 3.01 12.31
C PHE A 82 1.84 3.18 10.80
N TRP A 83 0.81 2.76 10.07
CA TRP A 83 0.49 3.37 8.79
C TRP A 83 -1.01 3.45 8.58
N ALA A 84 -1.41 4.34 7.68
CA ALA A 84 -2.79 4.41 7.18
C ALA A 84 -2.83 5.19 5.87
N PHE A 85 -3.77 4.84 5.00
CA PHE A 85 -4.13 5.64 3.83
C PHE A 85 -5.59 6.07 3.88
N ARG A 86 -5.87 7.38 3.97
CA ARG A 86 -7.25 7.87 4.02
C ARG A 86 -7.36 9.16 3.21
N ARG A 87 -8.36 9.22 2.33
CA ARG A 87 -8.71 10.44 1.56
C ARG A 87 -7.50 11.01 0.80
N GLY A 88 -6.76 10.16 0.09
CA GLY A 88 -5.57 10.55 -0.69
C GLY A 88 -4.29 10.78 0.14
N LYS A 89 -4.37 10.69 1.47
CA LYS A 89 -3.21 10.91 2.35
C LYS A 89 -2.71 9.59 2.93
N PHE A 90 -1.48 9.23 2.59
CA PHE A 90 -0.75 8.14 3.23
C PHE A 90 0.13 8.68 4.36
N GLN A 91 0.18 7.95 5.47
CA GLN A 91 1.04 8.23 6.61
C GLN A 91 1.73 6.95 7.06
N LEU A 92 3.02 7.05 7.38
CA LEU A 92 3.82 5.98 7.96
C LEU A 92 4.66 6.55 9.10
N SER A 93 4.76 5.82 10.21
CA SER A 93 5.81 6.03 11.21
C SER A 93 6.46 4.73 11.61
N TYR A 94 7.78 4.78 11.80
CA TYR A 94 8.57 3.65 12.27
C TYR A 94 9.73 4.13 13.14
N VAL A 95 10.20 3.22 14.01
CA VAL A 95 11.48 3.40 14.72
C VAL A 95 12.58 2.72 13.91
N THR A 96 13.79 3.28 13.92
CA THR A 96 14.95 2.72 13.18
C THR A 96 15.56 1.50 13.86
N GLU A 97 15.13 1.19 15.08
CA GLU A 97 15.43 -0.09 15.73
C GLU A 97 14.75 -1.25 14.99
N ARG A 98 15.51 -2.32 14.79
CA ARG A 98 15.03 -3.58 14.23
C ARG A 98 13.97 -4.21 15.14
N ALA A 99 13.06 -4.98 14.55
CA ALA A 99 11.98 -5.64 15.28
C ALA A 99 12.46 -6.72 16.26
N ASP A 100 13.69 -7.22 16.11
CA ASP A 100 14.31 -8.15 17.05
C ASP A 100 15.01 -7.44 18.22
N HIS A 101 14.93 -6.11 18.30
CA HIS A 101 15.57 -5.27 19.33
C HIS A 101 17.10 -5.38 19.37
N HIS A 102 17.73 -5.84 18.29
CA HIS A 102 19.18 -6.02 18.21
C HIS A 102 19.84 -4.87 17.41
N GLY A 103 19.50 -3.63 17.77
CA GLY A 103 20.06 -2.42 17.17
C GLY A 103 19.34 -1.97 15.89
N SER A 104 20.05 -1.22 15.05
CA SER A 104 19.52 -0.66 13.80
C SER A 104 20.14 -1.31 12.57
N PHE A 105 19.49 -1.14 11.43
CA PHE A 105 20.07 -1.47 10.13
C PHE A 105 21.30 -0.59 9.83
N ILE A 106 22.14 -1.03 8.88
CA ILE A 106 23.31 -0.24 8.48
C ILE A 106 22.87 1.09 7.83
N PRO A 107 23.68 2.16 7.92
CA PRO A 107 23.34 3.43 7.28
C PRO A 107 23.12 3.28 5.77
N GLY A 108 22.09 3.94 5.25
CA GLY A 108 21.73 3.88 3.82
C GLY A 108 20.68 2.83 3.48
N GLU A 109 20.32 1.94 4.40
CA GLU A 109 19.23 0.98 4.20
C GLU A 109 17.90 1.68 3.97
N GLN A 110 17.09 1.12 3.06
CA GLN A 110 15.91 1.77 2.52
C GLN A 110 14.62 1.18 3.07
N THR A 111 13.74 2.06 3.54
CA THR A 111 12.31 1.79 3.60
C THR A 111 11.72 2.02 2.21
N ILE A 112 10.97 1.07 1.65
CA ILE A 112 10.34 1.19 0.33
C ILE A 112 8.83 1.33 0.52
N ILE A 113 8.28 2.44 0.04
CA ILE A 113 6.85 2.73 0.07
C ILE A 113 6.30 2.64 -1.36
N SER A 114 5.22 1.90 -1.56
CA SER A 114 4.46 1.95 -2.81
C SER A 114 3.61 3.22 -2.86
N ALA A 115 3.63 3.95 -3.96
CA ALA A 115 2.79 5.13 -4.23
C ALA A 115 2.16 5.02 -5.63
N PRO A 116 1.09 4.21 -5.79
CA PRO A 116 0.57 3.88 -7.12
C PRO A 116 0.04 5.12 -7.87
N PRO A 117 0.34 5.28 -9.17
CA PRO A 117 -0.13 6.42 -9.96
C PRO A 117 -1.65 6.58 -10.02
N ILE A 118 -2.42 5.50 -9.84
CA ILE A 118 -3.89 5.55 -9.83
C ILE A 118 -4.43 6.36 -8.64
N GLU A 119 -3.70 6.40 -7.52
CA GLU A 119 -4.04 7.20 -6.33
C GLU A 119 -3.55 8.66 -6.46
N TYR A 120 -2.55 8.88 -7.30
CA TYR A 120 -1.89 10.17 -7.48
C TYR A 120 -1.78 10.56 -8.97
N PRO A 121 -2.90 10.66 -9.71
CA PRO A 121 -2.87 10.88 -11.16
C PRO A 121 -2.28 12.24 -11.55
N ASN A 122 -2.26 13.19 -10.62
CA ASN A 122 -1.70 14.53 -10.80
C ASN A 122 -0.35 14.70 -10.07
N GLY A 123 0.25 13.60 -9.62
CA GLY A 123 1.42 13.61 -8.75
C GLY A 123 1.06 13.72 -7.26
N TYR A 124 2.10 13.77 -6.44
CA TYR A 124 2.02 13.87 -4.99
C TYR A 124 3.22 14.66 -4.45
N GLN A 125 3.11 15.09 -3.20
CA GLN A 125 4.18 15.64 -2.38
C GLN A 125 4.52 14.68 -1.25
N VAL A 126 5.79 14.69 -0.83
CA VAL A 126 6.28 13.88 0.30
C VAL A 126 6.88 14.79 1.35
N SER A 127 6.45 14.60 2.60
CA SER A 127 7.09 15.17 3.78
C SER A 127 7.72 14.04 4.59
N VAL A 128 9.01 14.15 4.88
CA VAL A 128 9.73 13.18 5.73
C VAL A 128 10.36 13.92 6.91
N LYS A 129 10.22 13.37 8.12
CA LYS A 129 11.01 13.77 9.28
C LYS A 129 11.92 12.61 9.68
N GLY A 130 13.17 12.91 10.00
CA GLY A 130 14.18 11.91 10.39
C GLY A 130 14.67 11.05 9.22
N GLY A 131 14.46 11.48 7.98
CA GLY A 131 14.90 10.77 6.79
C GLY A 131 14.67 11.58 5.52
N GLN A 132 15.05 10.98 4.38
CA GLN A 132 15.05 11.62 3.07
C GLN A 132 14.55 10.66 1.99
N VAL A 133 13.76 11.18 1.06
CA VAL A 133 13.36 10.47 -0.16
C VAL A 133 14.55 10.46 -1.12
N THR A 134 14.81 9.32 -1.75
CA THR A 134 15.94 9.14 -2.69
C THR A 134 15.51 8.88 -4.13
N SER A 135 14.20 8.81 -4.41
CA SER A 135 13.65 8.69 -5.77
C SER A 135 13.47 10.04 -6.46
N ALA A 136 13.29 9.99 -7.78
CA ALA A 136 12.82 11.13 -8.55
C ALA A 136 11.36 11.49 -8.19
N PRO A 137 10.94 12.75 -8.37
CA PRO A 137 9.56 13.17 -8.14
C PRO A 137 8.54 12.31 -8.90
N GLY A 138 7.44 11.93 -8.25
CA GLY A 138 6.34 11.18 -8.87
C GLY A 138 6.63 9.69 -9.12
N ALA A 139 7.72 9.14 -8.60
CA ALA A 139 8.01 7.71 -8.70
C ALA A 139 6.93 6.85 -8.03
N ALA A 140 6.57 5.71 -8.64
CA ALA A 140 5.62 4.77 -8.05
C ALA A 140 6.18 4.01 -6.83
N LEU A 141 7.50 4.05 -6.65
CA LEU A 141 8.21 3.55 -5.48
C LEU A 141 8.98 4.69 -4.83
N LEU A 142 8.83 4.79 -3.51
CA LEU A 142 9.36 5.84 -2.66
C LEU A 142 10.37 5.25 -1.66
N PRO A 143 11.64 5.08 -2.04
CA PRO A 143 12.72 4.75 -1.13
C PRO A 143 13.02 5.93 -0.19
N VAL A 144 12.95 5.66 1.12
CA VAL A 144 13.27 6.58 2.20
C VAL A 144 14.45 6.02 3.00
N VAL A 145 15.48 6.85 3.18
CA VAL A 145 16.65 6.55 4.01
C VAL A 145 16.56 7.39 5.28
N ALA A 146 16.77 6.78 6.44
CA ALA A 146 16.80 7.51 7.70
C ALA A 146 18.03 8.44 7.78
N ASP A 147 17.86 9.62 8.37
CA ASP A 147 18.99 10.52 8.63
C ASP A 147 19.94 9.87 9.65
N PRO A 148 21.26 10.17 9.60
CA PRO A 148 22.20 9.65 10.58
C PRO A 148 21.77 9.97 12.02
N GLY A 149 21.62 8.94 12.85
CA GLY A 149 21.22 9.06 14.26
C GLY A 149 19.73 9.28 14.52
N ALA A 150 18.88 9.26 13.49
CA ALA A 150 17.44 9.33 13.68
C ALA A 150 16.92 8.04 14.37
N ASN A 151 16.13 8.21 15.43
CA ASN A 151 15.48 7.10 16.13
C ASN A 151 14.08 6.79 15.59
N THR A 152 13.46 7.76 14.93
CA THR A 152 12.11 7.69 14.36
C THR A 152 12.08 8.34 13.00
N VAL A 153 11.28 7.79 12.10
CA VAL A 153 10.97 8.38 10.80
C VAL A 153 9.47 8.50 10.64
N GLU A 154 9.03 9.65 10.18
CA GLU A 154 7.63 9.93 9.82
C GLU A 154 7.57 10.31 8.35
N VAL A 155 6.71 9.63 7.58
CA VAL A 155 6.48 9.92 6.16
C VAL A 155 5.01 10.28 5.96
N VAL A 156 4.76 11.33 5.20
CA VAL A 156 3.43 11.72 4.73
C VAL A 156 3.48 11.87 3.21
N VAL A 157 2.57 11.21 2.51
CA VAL A 157 2.37 11.36 1.05
C VAL A 157 0.94 11.85 0.82
N ALA A 158 0.78 12.92 0.05
CA ALA A 158 -0.51 13.51 -0.29
C ALA A 158 -0.42 14.22 -1.65
N PRO A 159 -1.53 14.48 -2.35
CA PRO A 159 -1.54 15.31 -3.55
C PRO A 159 -0.86 16.68 -3.36
#